data_AF-A0A2T1CY14-F1
#
_entry.id   AF-A0A2T1CY14-F1
#
_cell.length_a   1.000
_cell.length_b   1.000
_cell.length_c   1.000
_cell.angle_alpha   90.00
_cell.angle_beta   90.00
_cell.angle_gamma   90.00
#
_symmetry.space_group_name_H-M   'P 1'
#
loop_
_entity.id
_entity.type
_entity.pdbx_description
1 polymer ?
#
loop_
_entity_poly.entity_id
_entity_poly.type
_entity_poly.pdbx_seq_one_letter_code
_entity_poly.pdbx_strand_id
1 'polypeptide(L)'
;MDTKAFKRSLNSSANYHRKGFGHDAEVSGQMQSEYQSDLIQQIRENNYTLQRGDVTIRLAEAFGFCWGVERAVAMAYETRQHFPTERIWITNEIIHNPSVNQRLREMNVSFTPVEQGSKDFSGIEPGDVVILPAFGASVQEMQLLNDKGCTIVDTTCPWVSKVWNTVEKHKKTQHTSIIHGKYNHEETIATSSFAATYLIVLNMAEAQYVCNYILNGGDRNEFMAKFSRACSNGFDPDRDLERVGIANQTTMLKGETEQIGKLFEHTMMKKYGPDKLNDHFLSFNTICDATQERQDAMLNLVDEPLDLMVVIGGFNSSNTTHLQEIAIDRSIPSYHIDSADRILGNQIEHKPLHQDLEIKENWLPGGKIVVGVTSGASTPDRVVAQVIEKILELRSAAVQTYTKL
;
A
#
# COMPACT_ATOMS: atom_id res chain seq x y z
N MET A 1 13.00 -21.44 -12.46
CA MET A 1 12.10 -22.20 -11.55
C MET A 1 10.67 -22.10 -12.06
N ASP A 2 9.92 -23.21 -12.07
CA ASP A 2 8.48 -23.16 -12.33
C ASP A 2 7.77 -22.68 -11.05
N THR A 3 7.57 -21.35 -10.98
CA THR A 3 6.93 -20.65 -9.87
C THR A 3 5.54 -21.18 -9.54
N LYS A 4 4.79 -21.65 -10.55
CA LYS A 4 3.44 -22.18 -10.37
C LYS A 4 3.48 -23.58 -9.77
N ALA A 5 4.39 -24.43 -10.24
CA ALA A 5 4.59 -25.76 -9.66
C ALA A 5 5.07 -25.66 -8.20
N PHE A 6 6.04 -24.77 -7.93
CA PHE A 6 6.50 -24.48 -6.57
C PHE A 6 5.35 -24.03 -5.66
N LYS A 7 4.58 -23.02 -6.06
CA LYS A 7 3.45 -22.52 -5.28
C LYS A 7 2.39 -23.60 -5.03
N ARG A 8 2.14 -24.49 -6.00
CA ARG A 8 1.24 -25.62 -5.82
C ARG A 8 1.78 -26.60 -4.76
N SER A 9 3.07 -26.90 -4.80
CA SER A 9 3.74 -27.74 -3.80
C SER A 9 3.67 -27.09 -2.41
N LEU A 10 3.98 -25.80 -2.33
CA LEU A 10 3.95 -25.04 -1.09
C LEU A 10 2.54 -25.01 -0.48
N ASN A 11 1.50 -24.73 -1.28
CA ASN A 11 0.10 -24.73 -0.82
C ASN A 11 -0.38 -26.10 -0.31
N SER A 12 0.27 -27.20 -0.70
CA SER A 12 -0.03 -28.54 -0.18
C SER A 12 0.83 -28.96 1.01
N SER A 13 1.79 -28.13 1.41
CA SER A 13 2.65 -28.38 2.58
C SER A 13 1.85 -28.23 3.87
N ALA A 14 2.08 -29.13 4.83
CA ALA A 14 1.53 -29.00 6.18
C ALA A 14 2.10 -27.77 6.92
N ASN A 15 3.27 -27.28 6.51
CA ASN A 15 3.96 -26.15 7.11
C ASN A 15 3.65 -24.81 6.42
N TYR A 16 2.63 -24.75 5.56
CA TYR A 16 2.23 -23.51 4.89
C TYR A 16 0.75 -23.23 5.15
N HIS A 17 0.48 -22.12 5.83
CA HIS A 17 -0.85 -21.71 6.27
C HIS A 17 -1.28 -20.43 5.58
N ARG A 18 -2.49 -20.43 5.03
CA ARG A 18 -3.08 -19.24 4.38
C ARG A 18 -4.45 -18.86 4.96
N LYS A 19 -4.84 -19.55 6.02
CA LYS A 19 -6.06 -19.34 6.79
C LYS A 19 -5.67 -19.14 8.26
N GLY A 20 -6.55 -18.54 9.03
CA GLY A 20 -6.43 -18.45 10.48
C GLY A 20 -6.39 -19.83 11.15
N PHE A 21 -6.13 -19.82 12.45
CA PHE A 21 -5.94 -21.01 13.28
C PHE A 21 -7.18 -21.34 14.14
N GLY A 22 -8.29 -20.66 13.88
CA GLY A 22 -9.57 -20.89 14.56
C GLY A 22 -9.75 -20.05 15.83
N HIS A 23 -9.00 -18.95 15.96
CA HIS A 23 -9.09 -18.01 17.08
C HIS A 23 -9.80 -16.69 16.70
N ASP A 24 -10.55 -16.71 15.60
CA ASP A 24 -11.20 -15.52 15.01
C ASP A 24 -11.99 -14.67 16.02
N ALA A 25 -12.77 -15.31 16.90
CA ALA A 25 -13.64 -14.59 17.85
C ALA A 25 -12.83 -13.83 18.92
N GLU A 26 -11.80 -14.46 19.49
CA GLU A 26 -10.95 -13.87 20.52
C GLU A 26 -10.11 -12.72 19.94
N VAL A 27 -9.51 -12.96 18.77
CA VAL A 27 -8.70 -11.96 18.07
C VAL A 27 -9.56 -10.77 17.60
N SER A 28 -10.78 -11.02 17.10
CA SER A 28 -11.70 -9.95 16.71
C SER A 28 -12.04 -9.04 17.89
N GLY A 29 -12.32 -9.61 19.07
CA GLY A 29 -12.57 -8.83 20.29
C GLY A 29 -11.36 -7.99 20.71
N GLN A 30 -10.16 -8.57 20.64
CA GLN A 30 -8.92 -7.86 20.94
C GLN A 30 -8.69 -6.70 19.95
N MET A 31 -8.77 -6.96 18.64
CA MET A 31 -8.59 -5.95 17.60
C MET A 31 -9.60 -4.82 17.69
N GLN A 32 -10.86 -5.14 17.98
CA GLN A 32 -11.90 -4.14 18.21
C GLN A 32 -11.51 -3.18 19.34
N SER A 33 -11.04 -3.72 20.48
CA SER A 33 -10.61 -2.91 21.62
C SER A 33 -9.36 -2.07 21.37
N GLU A 34 -8.43 -2.56 20.53
CA GLU A 34 -7.16 -1.89 20.25
C GLU A 34 -7.30 -0.83 19.15
N TYR A 35 -8.13 -1.07 18.13
CA TYR A 35 -8.11 -0.29 16.88
C TYR A 35 -9.37 0.51 16.56
N GLN A 36 -10.54 0.18 17.14
CA GLN A 36 -11.77 0.94 16.91
C GLN A 36 -11.86 2.17 17.83
N SER A 37 -12.78 3.09 17.50
CA SER A 37 -13.04 4.29 18.28
C SER A 37 -14.51 4.71 18.21
N ASP A 38 -15.11 4.96 19.38
CA ASP A 38 -16.48 5.47 19.51
C ASP A 38 -16.64 6.86 18.86
N LEU A 39 -15.60 7.70 18.92
CA LEU A 39 -15.62 9.01 18.27
C LEU A 39 -15.78 8.87 16.76
N ILE A 40 -15.07 7.91 16.15
CA ILE A 40 -15.18 7.65 14.72
C ILE A 40 -16.56 7.12 14.38
N GLN A 41 -17.13 6.24 15.20
CA GLN A 41 -18.50 5.77 15.01
C GLN A 41 -19.50 6.93 15.06
N GLN A 42 -19.39 7.83 16.04
CA GLN A 42 -20.24 9.03 16.14
C GLN A 42 -20.13 9.92 14.90
N ILE A 43 -18.92 10.11 14.35
CA ILE A 43 -18.71 10.89 13.14
C ILE A 43 -19.40 10.22 11.94
N ARG A 44 -19.26 8.89 11.77
CA ARG A 44 -19.94 8.13 10.70
C ARG A 44 -21.46 8.28 10.79
N GLU A 45 -22.03 8.14 11.98
CA GLU A 45 -23.47 8.30 12.23
C GLU A 45 -23.98 9.72 11.96
N ASN A 46 -23.10 10.72 12.05
CA ASN A 46 -23.41 12.12 11.79
C ASN A 46 -22.99 12.58 10.38
N ASN A 47 -23.20 11.71 9.37
CA ASN A 47 -22.85 11.96 7.97
C ASN A 47 -21.41 12.44 7.80
N TYR A 48 -20.49 11.74 8.45
CA TYR A 48 -19.04 12.00 8.39
C TYR A 48 -18.62 13.41 8.80
N THR A 49 -19.44 14.11 9.59
CA THR A 49 -19.18 15.49 10.01
C THR A 49 -19.21 15.63 11.53
N LEU A 50 -18.26 16.39 12.08
CA LEU A 50 -18.26 16.76 13.50
C LEU A 50 -17.88 18.22 13.66
N GLN A 51 -18.75 19.00 14.29
CA GLN A 51 -18.48 20.40 14.60
C GLN A 51 -18.31 20.57 16.12
N ARG A 52 -17.21 21.20 16.53
CA ARG A 52 -17.03 21.69 17.91
C ARG A 52 -16.44 23.10 17.89
N GLY A 53 -17.23 24.06 18.38
CA GLY A 53 -16.87 25.47 18.33
C GLY A 53 -16.65 25.94 16.89
N ASP A 54 -15.46 26.50 16.63
CA ASP A 54 -15.08 27.03 15.33
C ASP A 54 -14.49 25.98 14.37
N VAL A 55 -14.28 24.75 14.81
CA VAL A 55 -13.70 23.69 13.96
C VAL A 55 -14.80 22.75 13.51
N THR A 56 -14.88 22.57 12.19
CA THR A 56 -15.67 21.53 11.54
C THR A 56 -14.73 20.49 10.97
N ILE A 57 -14.85 19.24 11.41
CA ILE A 57 -14.19 18.08 10.83
C ILE A 57 -15.10 17.47 9.78
N ARG A 58 -14.58 17.27 8.57
CA ARG A 58 -15.22 16.45 7.53
C ARG A 58 -14.34 15.24 7.27
N LEU A 59 -14.83 14.06 7.62
CA LEU A 59 -14.11 12.80 7.47
C LEU A 59 -14.45 12.20 6.09
N ALA A 60 -13.47 11.62 5.41
CA ALA A 60 -13.74 10.87 4.18
C ALA A 60 -14.72 9.72 4.47
N GLU A 61 -15.57 9.36 3.50
CA GLU A 61 -16.57 8.30 3.69
C GLU A 61 -15.94 6.90 3.80
N ALA A 62 -14.80 6.71 3.13
CA ALA A 62 -13.96 5.53 3.21
C ALA A 62 -12.55 5.91 3.66
N PHE A 63 -12.10 5.33 4.77
CA PHE A 63 -10.81 5.54 5.40
C PHE A 63 -10.47 4.34 6.30
N GLY A 64 -9.32 4.38 6.96
CA GLY A 64 -8.97 3.41 8.00
C GLY A 64 -8.51 2.07 7.44
N PHE A 65 -8.52 1.02 8.26
CA PHE A 65 -8.16 -0.34 7.83
C PHE A 65 -9.01 -0.84 6.66
N CYS A 66 -8.37 -1.47 5.67
CA CYS A 66 -9.08 -2.26 4.68
C CYS A 66 -9.18 -3.73 5.12
N TRP A 67 -10.11 -4.48 4.55
CA TRP A 67 -10.28 -5.90 4.87
C TRP A 67 -9.00 -6.73 4.72
N GLY A 68 -8.18 -6.44 3.70
CA GLY A 68 -6.90 -7.14 3.52
C GLY A 68 -5.91 -6.90 4.67
N VAL A 69 -5.91 -5.69 5.23
CA VAL A 69 -5.11 -5.31 6.40
C VAL A 69 -5.68 -5.94 7.66
N GLU A 70 -6.99 -5.85 7.89
CA GLU A 70 -7.65 -6.47 9.05
C GLU A 70 -7.35 -7.96 9.11
N ARG A 71 -7.53 -8.66 7.99
CA ARG A 71 -7.22 -10.08 7.87
C ARG A 71 -5.76 -10.38 8.20
N ALA A 72 -4.82 -9.57 7.69
CA ALA A 72 -3.40 -9.82 7.92
C ALA A 72 -3.00 -9.63 9.39
N VAL A 73 -3.50 -8.56 10.03
CA VAL A 73 -3.26 -8.30 11.46
C VAL A 73 -3.93 -9.37 12.31
N ALA A 74 -5.16 -9.76 12.00
CA ALA A 74 -5.87 -10.83 12.71
C ALA A 74 -5.08 -12.15 12.64
N MET A 75 -4.66 -12.56 11.44
CA MET A 75 -3.86 -13.77 11.28
C MET A 75 -2.53 -13.70 12.02
N ALA A 76 -1.88 -12.53 12.10
CA ALA A 76 -0.66 -12.37 12.88
C ALA A 76 -0.91 -12.56 14.39
N TYR A 77 -2.03 -12.04 14.90
CA TYR A 77 -2.45 -12.21 16.30
C TYR A 77 -2.78 -13.68 16.59
N GLU A 78 -3.56 -14.32 15.72
CA GLU A 78 -3.87 -15.75 15.81
C GLU A 78 -2.59 -16.59 15.79
N THR A 79 -1.61 -16.22 14.96
CA THR A 79 -0.34 -16.94 14.88
C THR A 79 0.38 -16.93 16.23
N ARG A 80 0.42 -15.79 16.93
CA ARG A 80 1.02 -15.72 18.27
C ARG A 80 0.24 -16.50 19.32
N GLN A 81 -1.09 -16.55 19.23
CA GLN A 81 -1.90 -17.36 20.14
C GLN A 81 -1.72 -18.86 19.89
N HIS A 82 -1.69 -19.26 18.61
CA HIS A 82 -1.58 -20.65 18.19
C HIS A 82 -0.20 -21.25 18.47
N PHE A 83 0.84 -20.46 18.21
CA PHE A 83 2.21 -20.79 18.56
C PHE A 83 2.59 -19.91 19.74
N PRO A 84 2.44 -20.33 21.01
CA PRO A 84 2.69 -19.46 22.17
C PRO A 84 4.17 -19.39 22.57
N THR A 85 5.00 -20.32 22.12
CA THR A 85 6.40 -20.48 22.59
C THR A 85 7.44 -20.33 21.49
N GLU A 86 7.03 -20.52 20.25
CA GLU A 86 7.87 -20.55 19.06
C GLU A 86 8.39 -19.14 18.76
N ARG A 87 9.55 -19.06 18.11
CA ARG A 87 10.03 -17.78 17.58
C ARG A 87 9.22 -17.47 16.33
N ILE A 88 8.57 -16.31 16.35
CA ILE A 88 7.76 -15.82 15.24
C ILE A 88 8.50 -14.66 14.60
N TRP A 89 8.64 -14.70 13.29
CA TRP A 89 9.25 -13.65 12.48
C TRP A 89 8.23 -13.09 11.50
N ILE A 90 8.32 -11.80 11.20
CA ILE A 90 7.70 -11.19 10.02
C ILE A 90 8.83 -10.75 9.09
N THR A 91 8.70 -11.05 7.80
CA THR A 91 9.80 -10.81 6.82
C THR A 91 10.18 -9.34 6.61
N ASN A 92 9.34 -8.38 7.02
CA ASN A 92 9.70 -6.96 7.11
C ASN A 92 8.81 -6.16 8.06
N GLU A 93 7.55 -5.97 7.67
CA GLU A 93 6.47 -5.33 8.42
C GLU A 93 5.18 -6.12 8.14
N ILE A 94 4.19 -6.14 9.04
CA ILE A 94 2.90 -6.79 8.69
C ILE A 94 2.15 -5.94 7.65
N ILE A 95 2.18 -4.63 7.87
CA ILE A 95 1.62 -3.55 7.05
C ILE A 95 2.48 -2.29 7.27
N HIS A 96 2.38 -1.30 6.39
CA HIS A 96 3.05 0.00 6.56
C HIS A 96 2.33 0.87 7.61
N ASN A 97 2.38 0.44 8.87
CA ASN A 97 1.90 1.18 10.02
C ASN A 97 2.79 0.92 11.27
N PRO A 98 3.47 1.96 11.79
CA PRO A 98 4.44 1.76 12.87
C PRO A 98 3.81 1.30 14.18
N SER A 99 2.61 1.77 14.54
CA SER A 99 1.97 1.41 15.82
C SER A 99 1.50 -0.04 15.82
N VAL A 100 0.97 -0.53 14.70
CA VAL A 100 0.58 -1.95 14.54
C VAL A 100 1.80 -2.86 14.58
N ASN A 101 2.90 -2.49 13.90
CA ASN A 101 4.14 -3.26 13.98
C ASN A 101 4.73 -3.26 15.39
N GLN A 102 4.67 -2.13 16.09
CA GLN A 102 5.10 -2.03 17.48
C GLN A 102 4.30 -2.95 18.40
N ARG A 103 2.97 -3.00 18.21
CA ARG A 103 2.11 -3.90 18.96
C ARG A 103 2.48 -5.37 18.77
N LEU A 104 2.84 -5.79 17.56
CA LEU A 104 3.33 -7.14 17.29
C LEU A 104 4.68 -7.42 17.97
N ARG A 105 5.57 -6.42 18.08
CA ARG A 105 6.81 -6.58 18.87
C ARG A 105 6.52 -6.83 20.35
N GLU A 106 5.55 -6.12 20.93
CA GLU A 106 5.10 -6.33 22.31
C GLU A 106 4.50 -7.73 22.51
N MET A 107 3.96 -8.32 21.44
CA MET A 107 3.51 -9.71 21.40
C MET A 107 4.64 -10.71 21.14
N ASN A 108 5.91 -10.33 21.31
CA ASN A 108 7.09 -11.17 21.04
C ASN A 108 7.13 -11.72 19.60
N VAL A 109 6.77 -10.90 18.63
CA VAL A 109 7.01 -11.16 17.20
C VAL A 109 8.23 -10.36 16.75
N SER A 110 9.23 -11.06 16.22
CA SER A 110 10.45 -10.47 15.65
C SER A 110 10.21 -10.03 14.21
N PHE A 111 11.02 -9.08 13.74
CA PHE A 111 11.00 -8.62 12.35
C PHE A 111 12.37 -8.86 11.73
N THR A 112 12.39 -9.40 10.51
CA THR A 112 13.62 -9.67 9.78
C THR A 112 14.36 -8.36 9.50
N PRO A 113 15.64 -8.23 9.90
CA PRO A 113 16.42 -7.03 9.63
C PRO A 113 16.57 -6.77 8.13
N VAL A 114 16.65 -5.49 7.76
CA VAL A 114 16.95 -5.07 6.39
C VAL A 114 18.27 -4.31 6.38
N GLU A 115 19.28 -4.86 5.71
CA GLU A 115 20.60 -4.26 5.53
C GLU A 115 20.82 -3.90 4.06
N GLN A 116 21.14 -2.63 3.78
CA GLN A 116 21.38 -2.13 2.42
C GLN A 116 20.26 -2.48 1.41
N GLY A 117 19.00 -2.55 1.88
CA GLY A 117 17.85 -2.89 1.05
C GLY A 117 17.63 -4.39 0.82
N SER A 118 18.41 -5.26 1.48
CA SER A 118 18.24 -6.71 1.45
C SER A 118 17.86 -7.23 2.84
N LYS A 119 16.91 -8.16 2.88
CA LYS A 119 16.48 -8.81 4.13
C LYS A 119 17.49 -9.85 4.58
N ASP A 120 17.89 -9.80 5.85
CA ASP A 120 18.77 -10.79 6.44
C ASP A 120 17.98 -11.90 7.14
N PHE A 121 17.89 -13.05 6.46
CA PHE A 121 17.25 -14.27 6.97
C PHE A 121 18.20 -15.18 7.76
N SER A 122 19.44 -14.74 8.05
CA SER A 122 20.45 -15.56 8.72
C SER A 122 20.01 -16.01 10.12
N GLY A 123 19.29 -15.15 10.86
CA GLY A 123 18.80 -15.45 12.21
C GLY A 123 17.58 -16.37 12.28
N ILE A 124 16.97 -16.71 11.13
CA ILE A 124 15.81 -17.61 11.07
C ILE A 124 16.31 -19.06 10.97
N GLU A 125 15.87 -19.90 11.91
CA GLU A 125 16.27 -21.30 12.04
C GLU A 125 15.14 -22.28 11.65
N PRO A 126 15.46 -23.55 11.40
CA PRO A 126 14.45 -24.58 11.19
C PRO A 126 13.45 -24.67 12.35
N GLY A 127 12.16 -24.81 12.00
CA GLY A 127 11.07 -24.85 12.99
C GLY A 127 10.56 -23.48 13.45
N ASP A 128 11.22 -22.38 13.10
CA ASP A 128 10.65 -21.03 13.32
C ASP A 128 9.36 -20.84 12.51
N VAL A 129 8.47 -20.00 13.05
CA VAL A 129 7.25 -19.57 12.35
C VAL A 129 7.53 -18.24 11.66
N VAL A 130 7.23 -18.13 10.36
CA VAL A 130 7.50 -16.94 9.56
C VAL A 130 6.23 -16.46 8.87
N ILE A 131 5.82 -15.25 9.23
CA ILE A 131 4.66 -14.56 8.70
C ILE A 131 5.08 -13.77 7.45
N LEU A 132 4.40 -14.04 6.33
CA LEU A 132 4.51 -13.21 5.12
C LEU A 132 3.53 -12.03 5.24
N PRO A 133 3.93 -10.79 4.94
CA PRO A 133 3.12 -9.59 5.09
C PRO A 133 1.86 -9.54 4.23
N ALA A 134 1.00 -8.53 4.45
CA ALA A 134 -0.18 -8.29 3.63
C ALA A 134 0.15 -7.99 2.15
N PHE A 135 1.28 -7.35 1.88
CA PHE A 135 1.79 -7.07 0.52
C PHE A 135 2.58 -8.26 -0.07
N GLY A 136 2.71 -9.35 0.69
CA GLY A 136 3.30 -10.61 0.30
C GLY A 136 4.82 -10.66 0.29
N ALA A 137 5.35 -11.73 -0.30
CA ALA A 137 6.78 -12.02 -0.38
C ALA A 137 7.13 -12.56 -1.77
N SER A 138 8.39 -12.42 -2.15
CA SER A 138 8.95 -12.97 -3.38
C SER A 138 9.01 -14.49 -3.36
N VAL A 139 9.00 -15.10 -4.55
CA VAL A 139 9.16 -16.54 -4.72
C VAL A 139 10.46 -17.04 -4.07
N GLN A 140 11.52 -16.26 -4.12
CA GLN A 140 12.83 -16.59 -3.55
C GLN A 140 12.78 -16.63 -2.02
N GLU A 141 12.11 -15.66 -1.38
CA GLU A 141 11.90 -15.66 0.07
C GLU A 141 11.07 -16.88 0.50
N MET A 142 9.96 -17.14 -0.20
CA MET A 142 9.12 -18.32 0.09
C MET A 142 9.89 -19.63 -0.05
N GLN A 143 10.70 -19.77 -1.10
CA GLN A 143 11.54 -20.97 -1.31
C GLN A 143 12.57 -21.11 -0.19
N LEU A 144 13.28 -20.03 0.15
CA LEU A 144 14.30 -20.01 1.20
C LEU A 144 13.72 -20.47 2.55
N LEU A 145 12.57 -19.90 2.93
CA LEU A 145 11.90 -20.23 4.20
C LEU A 145 11.40 -21.67 4.22
N ASN A 146 10.86 -22.15 3.09
CA ASN A 146 10.43 -23.55 2.96
C ASN A 146 11.63 -24.50 3.06
N ASP A 147 12.75 -24.20 2.40
CA ASP A 147 13.95 -25.03 2.39
C ASP A 147 14.65 -25.06 3.75
N LYS A 148 14.53 -23.98 4.53
CA LYS A 148 14.94 -23.93 5.94
C LYS A 148 14.05 -24.78 6.86
N GLY A 149 12.90 -25.26 6.39
CA GLY A 149 11.96 -26.03 7.21
C GLY A 149 11.16 -25.15 8.19
N CYS A 150 10.92 -23.89 7.84
CA CYS A 150 10.07 -23.00 8.62
C CYS A 150 8.59 -23.32 8.42
N THR A 151 7.77 -22.96 9.41
CA THR A 151 6.32 -22.89 9.26
C THR A 151 5.96 -21.51 8.72
N ILE A 152 5.40 -21.45 7.52
CA ILE A 152 5.05 -20.20 6.84
C ILE A 152 3.58 -19.88 7.07
N VAL A 153 3.29 -18.67 7.56
CA VAL A 153 1.94 -18.12 7.64
C VAL A 153 1.80 -16.99 6.63
N ASP A 154 1.13 -17.27 5.52
CA ASP A 154 0.94 -16.33 4.43
C ASP A 154 -0.29 -15.43 4.65
N THR A 155 -0.04 -14.21 5.11
CA THR A 155 -1.08 -13.20 5.31
C THR A 155 -1.35 -12.35 4.06
N THR A 156 -0.68 -12.63 2.93
CA THR A 156 -0.82 -11.88 1.67
C THR A 156 -2.29 -11.63 1.34
N CYS A 157 -2.60 -10.36 1.09
CA CYS A 157 -3.92 -9.93 0.68
C CYS A 157 -4.38 -10.68 -0.59
N PRO A 158 -5.61 -11.21 -0.62
CA PRO A 158 -6.14 -11.87 -1.81
C PRO A 158 -6.11 -11.01 -3.08
N TRP A 159 -6.23 -9.68 -2.95
CA TRP A 159 -6.10 -8.75 -4.08
C TRP A 159 -4.68 -8.71 -4.66
N VAL A 160 -3.66 -8.72 -3.80
CA VAL A 160 -2.25 -8.83 -4.23
C VAL A 160 -2.01 -10.17 -4.93
N SER A 161 -2.55 -11.26 -4.38
CA SER A 161 -2.48 -12.57 -5.04
C SER A 161 -3.22 -12.66 -6.38
N LYS A 162 -4.25 -11.84 -6.59
CA LYS A 162 -4.90 -11.70 -7.90
C LYS A 162 -3.94 -11.11 -8.93
N VAL A 163 -3.11 -10.12 -8.54
CA VAL A 163 -2.03 -9.58 -9.40
C VAL A 163 -1.01 -10.67 -9.74
N TRP A 164 -0.60 -11.47 -8.75
CA TRP A 164 0.35 -12.58 -8.98
C TRP A 164 -0.18 -13.59 -9.99
N ASN A 165 -1.48 -13.91 -9.92
CA ASN A 165 -2.12 -14.78 -10.90
C ASN A 165 -2.14 -14.17 -12.31
N THR A 166 -2.23 -12.84 -12.42
CA THR A 166 -2.16 -12.11 -13.69
C THR A 166 -0.77 -12.19 -14.32
N VAL A 167 0.30 -11.90 -13.56
CA VAL A 167 1.67 -12.03 -14.09
C VAL A 167 2.05 -13.48 -14.41
N GLU A 168 1.50 -14.47 -13.68
CA GLU A 168 1.64 -15.88 -14.06
C GLU A 168 0.90 -16.23 -15.36
N LYS A 169 -0.20 -15.55 -15.70
CA LYS A 169 -0.86 -15.70 -17.00
C LYS A 169 0.02 -15.12 -18.11
N HIS A 170 0.58 -13.92 -17.91
CA HIS A 170 1.51 -13.30 -18.85
C HIS A 170 2.68 -14.23 -19.17
N LYS A 171 3.26 -14.86 -18.13
CA LYS A 171 4.31 -15.88 -18.28
C LYS A 171 3.90 -17.04 -19.18
N LYS A 172 2.68 -17.58 -19.02
CA LYS A 172 2.18 -18.70 -19.85
C LYS A 172 1.94 -18.31 -21.30
N THR A 173 1.51 -17.07 -21.54
CA THR A 173 1.24 -16.55 -22.88
C THR A 173 2.44 -15.82 -23.48
N GLN A 174 3.62 -15.90 -22.84
CA GLN A 174 4.87 -15.25 -23.28
C GLN A 174 4.72 -13.74 -23.49
N HIS A 175 3.96 -13.08 -22.62
CA HIS A 175 3.87 -11.63 -22.56
C HIS A 175 4.81 -11.09 -21.48
N THR A 176 5.49 -9.99 -21.77
CA THR A 176 6.19 -9.20 -20.77
C THR A 176 5.18 -8.52 -19.86
N SER A 177 5.35 -8.64 -18.55
CA SER A 177 4.50 -7.95 -17.58
C SER A 177 4.95 -6.50 -17.44
N ILE A 178 4.15 -5.56 -17.95
CA ILE A 178 4.28 -4.13 -17.62
C ILE A 178 3.58 -3.92 -16.29
N ILE A 179 4.35 -3.63 -15.25
CA ILE A 179 3.85 -3.46 -13.89
C ILE A 179 3.83 -1.96 -13.57
N HIS A 180 2.65 -1.37 -13.45
CA HIS A 180 2.52 -0.01 -12.93
C HIS A 180 2.79 -0.01 -11.41
N GLY A 181 3.89 0.59 -10.98
CA GLY A 181 4.26 0.58 -9.57
C GLY A 181 5.65 1.13 -9.29
N LYS A 182 6.01 1.19 -8.01
CA LYS A 182 7.34 1.62 -7.56
C LYS A 182 8.27 0.40 -7.54
N TYR A 183 9.40 0.47 -8.26
CA TYR A 183 10.30 -0.69 -8.45
C TYR A 183 10.88 -1.25 -7.13
N ASN A 184 11.03 -0.40 -6.12
CA ASN A 184 11.58 -0.74 -4.81
C ASN A 184 10.50 -1.00 -3.75
N HIS A 185 9.22 -0.96 -4.10
CA HIS A 185 8.14 -1.26 -3.16
C HIS A 185 7.97 -2.77 -3.01
N GLU A 186 7.76 -3.24 -1.78
CA GLU A 186 7.77 -4.68 -1.47
C GLU A 186 6.72 -5.47 -2.26
N GLU A 187 5.51 -4.93 -2.41
CA GLU A 187 4.47 -5.55 -3.24
C GLU A 187 4.91 -5.72 -4.71
N THR A 188 5.62 -4.73 -5.25
CA THR A 188 6.12 -4.75 -6.63
C THR A 188 7.24 -5.75 -6.78
N ILE A 189 8.16 -5.83 -5.82
CA ILE A 189 9.23 -6.83 -5.75
C ILE A 189 8.65 -8.24 -5.67
N ALA A 190 7.67 -8.45 -4.79
CA ALA A 190 6.97 -9.72 -4.68
C ALA A 190 6.29 -10.08 -6.00
N THR A 191 5.51 -9.15 -6.58
CA THR A 191 4.79 -9.36 -7.85
C THR A 191 5.72 -9.66 -9.02
N SER A 192 6.81 -8.90 -9.18
CA SER A 192 7.75 -9.10 -10.28
C SER A 192 8.48 -10.43 -10.19
N SER A 193 8.68 -10.98 -8.98
CA SER A 193 9.28 -12.32 -8.80
C SER A 193 8.44 -13.47 -9.37
N PHE A 194 7.14 -13.28 -9.58
CA PHE A 194 6.25 -14.26 -10.23
C PHE A 194 6.23 -14.14 -11.76
N ALA A 195 6.67 -13.00 -12.31
CA ALA A 195 6.78 -12.79 -13.75
C ALA A 195 8.00 -13.54 -14.33
N ALA A 196 7.97 -13.85 -15.62
CA ALA A 196 9.16 -14.33 -16.33
C ALA A 196 9.98 -13.14 -16.86
N THR A 197 9.35 -12.32 -17.69
CA THR A 197 9.89 -11.06 -18.21
C THR A 197 9.01 -9.93 -17.74
N TYR A 198 9.60 -8.86 -17.21
CA TYR A 198 8.85 -7.71 -16.72
C TYR A 198 9.58 -6.39 -16.95
N LEU A 199 8.78 -5.33 -16.97
CA LEU A 199 9.21 -3.95 -16.89
C LEU A 199 8.27 -3.22 -15.94
N ILE A 200 8.82 -2.47 -14.99
CA ILE A 200 8.09 -1.67 -14.03
C ILE A 200 8.13 -0.22 -14.52
N VAL A 201 6.96 0.41 -14.60
CA VAL A 201 6.82 1.82 -14.96
C VAL A 201 6.20 2.57 -13.79
N LEU A 202 6.78 3.70 -13.41
CA LEU A 202 6.34 4.44 -12.23
C LEU A 202 5.07 5.26 -12.49
N ASN A 203 4.96 5.85 -13.68
CA ASN A 203 3.94 6.85 -14.02
C ASN A 203 3.69 6.93 -15.53
N MET A 204 2.76 7.81 -15.92
CA MET A 204 2.43 8.07 -17.33
C MET A 204 3.61 8.51 -18.19
N ALA A 205 4.56 9.29 -17.65
CA ALA A 205 5.70 9.76 -18.43
C ALA A 205 6.63 8.60 -18.83
N GLU A 206 6.86 7.65 -17.92
CA GLU A 206 7.62 6.44 -18.23
C GLU A 206 6.86 5.51 -19.17
N ALA A 207 5.56 5.33 -18.97
CA ALA A 207 4.72 4.55 -19.88
C ALA A 207 4.74 5.13 -21.31
N GLN A 208 4.69 6.46 -21.45
CA GLN A 208 4.77 7.15 -22.74
C GLN A 208 6.13 6.99 -23.41
N TYR A 209 7.22 7.04 -22.63
CA TYR A 209 8.56 6.75 -23.12
C TYR A 209 8.65 5.33 -23.70
N VAL A 210 8.15 4.33 -22.96
CA VAL A 210 8.13 2.93 -23.41
C VAL A 210 7.29 2.76 -24.67
N CYS A 211 6.09 3.34 -24.71
CA CYS A 211 5.22 3.25 -25.88
C CYS A 211 5.81 3.94 -27.11
N ASN A 212 6.53 5.05 -26.93
CA ASN A 212 7.27 5.69 -28.02
C ASN A 212 8.38 4.77 -28.56
N TYR A 213 9.14 4.12 -27.67
CA TYR A 213 10.16 3.14 -28.07
C TYR A 213 9.54 1.99 -28.86
N ILE A 214 8.39 1.45 -28.43
CA ILE A 214 7.69 0.37 -29.13
C ILE A 214 7.36 0.75 -30.58
N LEU A 215 6.90 1.98 -30.82
CA LEU A 215 6.45 2.43 -32.14
C LEU A 215 7.60 2.85 -33.06
N ASN A 216 8.59 3.56 -32.50
CA ASN A 216 9.58 4.30 -33.29
C ASN A 216 11.01 3.76 -33.14
N GLY A 217 11.23 2.79 -32.26
CA GLY A 217 12.55 2.41 -31.79
C GLY A 217 13.18 3.49 -30.91
N GLY A 218 14.46 3.34 -30.61
CA GLY A 218 15.23 4.29 -29.81
C GLY A 218 16.65 3.78 -29.55
N ASP A 219 17.38 4.45 -28.67
CA ASP A 219 18.66 3.94 -28.19
C ASP A 219 18.42 2.91 -27.08
N ARG A 220 18.74 1.65 -27.38
CA ARG A 220 18.62 0.53 -26.42
C ARG A 220 19.43 0.77 -25.15
N ASN A 221 20.63 1.34 -25.24
CA ASN A 221 21.48 1.56 -24.07
C ASN A 221 20.89 2.64 -23.16
N GLU A 222 20.31 3.69 -23.75
CA GLU A 222 19.58 4.73 -23.00
C GLU A 222 18.37 4.13 -22.28
N PHE A 223 17.57 3.32 -22.98
CA PHE A 223 16.43 2.63 -22.40
C PHE A 223 16.85 1.76 -21.20
N MET A 224 17.89 0.94 -21.39
CA MET A 224 18.38 0.06 -20.34
C MET A 224 19.00 0.81 -19.17
N ALA A 225 19.64 1.96 -19.40
CA ALA A 225 20.12 2.83 -18.32
C ALA A 225 18.95 3.35 -17.47
N LYS A 226 17.89 3.84 -18.14
CA LYS A 226 16.68 4.37 -17.48
C LYS A 226 15.95 3.32 -16.64
N PHE A 227 15.81 2.09 -17.14
CA PHE A 227 15.05 1.03 -16.48
C PHE A 227 15.92 -0.04 -15.81
N SER A 228 17.20 0.24 -15.58
CA SER A 228 18.20 -0.73 -15.05
C SER A 228 17.80 -1.43 -13.75
N ARG A 229 16.96 -0.81 -12.91
CA ARG A 229 16.45 -1.36 -11.64
C ARG A 229 14.99 -1.82 -11.71
N ALA A 230 14.37 -1.69 -12.88
CA ALA A 230 12.93 -1.81 -13.08
C ALA A 230 12.58 -2.88 -14.12
N CYS A 231 13.52 -3.72 -14.54
CA CYS A 231 13.26 -4.79 -15.49
C CYS A 231 13.86 -6.13 -15.04
N SER A 232 13.35 -7.22 -15.60
CA SER A 232 13.91 -8.55 -15.39
C SER A 232 15.36 -8.65 -15.87
N ASN A 233 16.14 -9.59 -15.31
CA ASN A 233 17.48 -9.85 -15.79
C ASN A 233 17.46 -10.35 -17.25
N GLY A 234 18.37 -9.83 -18.09
CA GLY A 234 18.43 -10.17 -19.52
C GLY A 234 17.30 -9.56 -20.37
N PHE A 235 16.58 -8.57 -19.84
CA PHE A 235 15.57 -7.81 -20.57
C PHE A 235 16.18 -7.11 -21.78
N ASP A 236 15.52 -7.24 -22.92
CA ASP A 236 15.89 -6.59 -24.17
C ASP A 236 14.64 -5.88 -24.73
N PRO A 237 14.58 -4.53 -24.74
CA PRO A 237 13.38 -3.81 -25.17
C PRO A 237 13.03 -4.05 -26.64
N ASP A 238 13.99 -4.45 -27.49
CA ASP A 238 13.74 -4.73 -28.91
C ASP A 238 12.96 -6.03 -29.12
N ARG A 239 13.12 -7.00 -28.20
CA ARG A 239 12.46 -8.32 -28.22
C ARG A 239 11.29 -8.39 -27.26
N ASP A 240 11.51 -7.98 -26.01
CA ASP A 240 10.61 -8.25 -24.90
C ASP A 240 9.40 -7.32 -24.88
N LEU A 241 9.43 -6.19 -25.60
CA LEU A 241 8.26 -5.33 -25.76
C LEU A 241 7.38 -5.72 -26.96
N GLU A 242 7.64 -6.86 -27.61
CA GLU A 242 6.79 -7.33 -28.70
C GLU A 242 5.39 -7.73 -28.23
N ARG A 243 5.27 -8.31 -27.03
CA ARG A 243 4.01 -8.74 -26.42
C ARG A 243 3.96 -8.28 -24.97
N VAL A 244 2.95 -7.52 -24.59
CA VAL A 244 2.88 -6.88 -23.26
C VAL A 244 1.57 -7.15 -22.55
N GLY A 245 1.66 -7.43 -21.26
CA GLY A 245 0.52 -7.61 -20.36
C GLY A 245 0.53 -6.57 -19.25
N ILE A 246 -0.62 -6.00 -18.89
CA ILE A 246 -0.71 -5.00 -17.81
C ILE A 246 -0.97 -5.65 -16.45
N ALA A 247 -0.16 -5.25 -15.47
CA ALA A 247 -0.37 -5.52 -14.05
C ALA A 247 -0.05 -4.24 -13.25
N ASN A 248 -0.38 -4.22 -11.96
CA ASN A 248 -0.13 -3.06 -11.11
C ASN A 248 0.17 -3.46 -9.68
N GLN A 249 0.90 -2.58 -8.98
CA GLN A 249 0.85 -2.49 -7.53
C GLN A 249 -0.55 -2.00 -7.13
N THR A 250 -1.21 -2.71 -6.20
CA THR A 250 -2.63 -2.52 -5.83
C THR A 250 -2.94 -1.16 -5.24
N THR A 251 -1.92 -0.47 -4.72
CA THR A 251 -2.04 0.83 -4.06
C THR A 251 -1.76 2.03 -4.97
N MET A 252 -1.46 1.83 -6.26
CA MET A 252 -1.28 2.93 -7.22
C MET A 252 -2.59 3.67 -7.52
N LEU A 253 -2.50 4.87 -8.10
CA LEU A 253 -3.67 5.61 -8.60
C LEU A 253 -4.43 4.80 -9.64
N LYS A 254 -5.75 4.64 -9.42
CA LYS A 254 -6.62 3.87 -10.31
C LYS A 254 -6.66 4.49 -11.69
N GLY A 255 -6.97 5.79 -11.76
CA GLY A 255 -7.09 6.52 -13.01
C GLY A 255 -5.81 6.45 -13.85
N GLU A 256 -4.65 6.57 -13.21
CA GLU A 256 -3.37 6.46 -13.91
C GLU A 256 -3.12 5.03 -14.43
N THR A 257 -3.42 4.01 -13.63
CA THR A 257 -3.30 2.60 -14.05
C THR A 257 -4.15 2.30 -15.29
N GLU A 258 -5.39 2.79 -15.31
CA GLU A 258 -6.29 2.63 -16.46
C GLU A 258 -5.80 3.38 -17.70
N GLN A 259 -5.25 4.60 -17.52
CA GLN A 259 -4.67 5.38 -18.61
C GLN A 259 -3.43 4.71 -19.20
N ILE A 260 -2.53 4.17 -18.36
CA ILE A 260 -1.38 3.38 -18.80
C ILE A 260 -1.86 2.17 -19.60
N GLY A 261 -2.86 1.43 -19.10
CA GLY A 261 -3.41 0.28 -19.82
C GLY A 261 -3.94 0.63 -21.21
N LYS A 262 -4.73 1.71 -21.32
CA LYS A 262 -5.22 2.23 -22.61
C LYS A 262 -4.09 2.70 -23.52
N LEU A 263 -3.04 3.31 -22.97
CA LEU A 263 -1.90 3.77 -23.74
C LEU A 263 -1.17 2.58 -24.40
N PHE A 264 -0.91 1.51 -23.65
CA PHE A 264 -0.31 0.30 -24.20
C PHE A 264 -1.23 -0.41 -25.19
N GLU A 265 -2.53 -0.49 -24.92
CA GLU A 265 -3.53 -1.06 -25.84
C GLU A 265 -3.51 -0.35 -27.20
N HIS A 266 -3.63 0.99 -27.19
CA HIS A 266 -3.57 1.81 -28.41
C HIS A 266 -2.22 1.68 -29.12
N THR A 267 -1.12 1.58 -28.36
CA THR A 267 0.23 1.43 -28.91
C THR A 267 0.38 0.10 -29.66
N MET A 268 -0.05 -1.01 -29.05
CA MET A 268 0.02 -2.33 -29.68
C MET A 268 -0.93 -2.42 -30.88
N MET A 269 -2.13 -1.84 -30.78
CA MET A 269 -3.07 -1.76 -31.90
C MET A 269 -2.48 -0.95 -33.07
N LYS A 270 -1.80 0.18 -32.80
CA LYS A 270 -1.15 0.99 -33.84
C LYS A 270 0.00 0.25 -34.52
N LYS A 271 0.78 -0.53 -33.77
CA LYS A 271 1.93 -1.27 -34.30
C LYS A 271 1.54 -2.51 -35.11
N TYR A 272 0.62 -3.32 -34.59
CA TYR A 272 0.32 -4.65 -35.15
C TYR A 272 -1.03 -4.74 -35.88
N GLY A 273 -1.88 -3.72 -35.74
CA GLY A 273 -3.25 -3.71 -36.26
C GLY A 273 -4.26 -4.39 -35.31
N PRO A 274 -5.57 -4.12 -35.48
CA PRO A 274 -6.62 -4.63 -34.60
C PRO A 274 -6.73 -6.16 -34.62
N ASP A 275 -6.51 -6.80 -35.77
CA ASP A 275 -6.65 -8.26 -35.93
C ASP A 275 -5.63 -9.06 -35.10
N LYS A 276 -4.49 -8.45 -34.75
CA LYS A 276 -3.41 -9.07 -33.99
C LYS A 276 -3.31 -8.58 -32.55
N LEU A 277 -4.20 -7.70 -32.11
CA LEU A 277 -4.10 -7.06 -30.80
C LEU A 277 -4.03 -8.10 -29.66
N ASN A 278 -4.88 -9.13 -29.71
CA ASN A 278 -4.95 -10.17 -28.68
C ASN A 278 -3.69 -11.07 -28.59
N ASP A 279 -2.84 -11.08 -29.63
CA ASP A 279 -1.55 -11.80 -29.60
C ASP A 279 -0.44 -10.98 -28.95
N HIS A 280 -0.63 -9.66 -28.84
CA HIS A 280 0.38 -8.68 -28.47
C HIS A 280 0.04 -7.88 -27.21
N PHE A 281 -1.23 -7.86 -26.79
CA PHE A 281 -1.68 -7.11 -25.64
C PHE A 281 -2.62 -7.95 -24.76
N LEU A 282 -2.38 -7.91 -23.45
CA LEU A 282 -3.25 -8.52 -22.47
C LEU A 282 -3.48 -7.57 -21.28
N SER A 283 -4.71 -7.42 -20.84
CA SER A 283 -5.01 -6.61 -19.66
C SER A 283 -6.10 -7.27 -18.83
N PHE A 284 -5.91 -7.26 -17.52
CA PHE A 284 -6.91 -7.71 -16.55
C PHE A 284 -7.06 -6.64 -15.47
N ASN A 285 -8.29 -6.40 -15.03
CA ASN A 285 -8.48 -5.50 -13.90
C ASN A 285 -7.99 -6.16 -12.59
N THR A 286 -6.84 -5.68 -12.13
CA THR A 286 -6.16 -6.09 -10.90
C THR A 286 -6.18 -5.01 -9.81
N ILE A 287 -6.92 -3.92 -10.03
CA ILE A 287 -7.07 -2.83 -9.07
C ILE A 287 -7.85 -3.34 -7.85
N CYS A 288 -7.42 -2.92 -6.66
CA CYS A 288 -8.03 -3.30 -5.39
C CYS A 288 -9.20 -2.37 -5.05
N ASP A 289 -10.34 -2.94 -4.70
CA ASP A 289 -11.56 -2.20 -4.35
C ASP A 289 -11.32 -1.19 -3.21
N ALA A 290 -10.56 -1.59 -2.19
CA ALA A 290 -10.28 -0.74 -1.02
C ALA A 290 -9.48 0.54 -1.36
N THR A 291 -8.58 0.45 -2.34
CA THR A 291 -7.82 1.62 -2.82
C THR A 291 -8.72 2.52 -3.65
N GLN A 292 -9.58 1.93 -4.48
CA GLN A 292 -10.57 2.69 -5.24
C GLN A 292 -11.54 3.43 -4.31
N GLU A 293 -12.19 2.74 -3.38
CA GLU A 293 -13.18 3.34 -2.46
C GLU A 293 -12.60 4.54 -1.71
N ARG A 294 -11.35 4.47 -1.28
CA ARG A 294 -10.66 5.57 -0.59
C ARG A 294 -10.32 6.72 -1.52
N GLN A 295 -9.88 6.45 -2.75
CA GLN A 295 -9.65 7.49 -3.75
C GLN A 295 -10.96 8.19 -4.13
N ASP A 296 -12.05 7.43 -4.33
CA ASP A 296 -13.38 7.95 -4.64
C ASP A 296 -13.92 8.80 -3.46
N ALA A 297 -13.82 8.32 -2.22
CA ALA A 297 -14.21 9.08 -1.03
C ALA A 297 -13.35 10.33 -0.82
N MET A 298 -12.04 10.26 -1.14
CA MET A 298 -11.14 11.41 -1.08
C MET A 298 -11.51 12.45 -2.14
N LEU A 299 -11.80 12.03 -3.37
CA LEU A 299 -12.26 12.91 -4.46
C LEU A 299 -13.55 13.63 -4.06
N ASN A 300 -14.55 12.90 -3.52
CA ASN A 300 -15.78 13.51 -3.02
C ASN A 300 -15.52 14.52 -1.90
N LEU A 301 -14.59 14.22 -0.98
CA LEU A 301 -14.26 15.10 0.13
C LEU A 301 -13.57 16.39 -0.33
N VAL A 302 -12.63 16.32 -1.28
CA VAL A 302 -11.90 17.51 -1.76
C VAL A 302 -12.70 18.37 -2.73
N ASP A 303 -13.82 17.87 -3.26
CA ASP A 303 -14.76 18.65 -4.06
C ASP A 303 -15.68 19.54 -3.18
N GLU A 304 -15.66 19.34 -1.86
CA GLU A 304 -16.32 20.18 -0.87
C GLU A 304 -15.44 21.37 -0.43
N PRO A 305 -16.02 22.46 0.12
CA PRO A 305 -15.23 23.58 0.63
C PRO A 305 -14.47 23.18 1.91
N LEU A 306 -13.14 23.07 1.78
CA LEU A 306 -12.21 22.76 2.87
C LEU A 306 -11.12 23.84 2.96
N ASP A 307 -10.69 24.17 4.18
CA ASP A 307 -9.58 25.10 4.40
C ASP A 307 -8.23 24.37 4.36
N LEU A 308 -8.20 23.12 4.84
CA LEU A 308 -7.01 22.24 4.80
C LEU A 308 -7.41 20.76 4.92
N MET A 309 -6.45 19.89 4.57
CA MET A 309 -6.52 18.44 4.69
C MET A 309 -5.50 17.91 5.70
N VAL A 310 -5.91 16.92 6.49
CA VAL A 310 -5.01 16.08 7.29
C VAL A 310 -5.14 14.64 6.80
N VAL A 311 -4.05 14.08 6.29
CA VAL A 311 -3.98 12.73 5.70
C VAL A 311 -3.17 11.83 6.64
N ILE A 312 -3.80 10.81 7.20
CA ILE A 312 -3.22 10.06 8.33
C ILE A 312 -2.73 8.67 7.90
N GLY A 313 -1.45 8.37 8.15
CA GLY A 313 -0.89 7.02 8.01
C GLY A 313 0.63 7.00 7.91
N GLY A 314 1.22 5.80 7.89
CA GLY A 314 2.67 5.64 7.83
C GLY A 314 3.29 6.29 6.58
N PHE A 315 4.48 6.88 6.72
CA PHE A 315 5.17 7.60 5.63
C PHE A 315 5.61 6.71 4.45
N ASN A 316 5.70 5.39 4.65
CA ASN A 316 6.03 4.42 3.62
C ASN A 316 4.78 3.86 2.89
N SER A 317 3.57 4.28 3.29
CA SER A 317 2.32 3.80 2.68
C SER A 317 2.04 4.50 1.35
N SER A 318 2.14 3.77 0.24
CA SER A 318 1.82 4.33 -1.10
C SER A 318 0.38 4.84 -1.16
N ASN A 319 -0.57 4.09 -0.60
CA ASN A 319 -1.98 4.51 -0.57
C ASN A 319 -2.15 5.86 0.16
N THR A 320 -1.44 6.08 1.28
CA THR A 320 -1.53 7.34 2.03
C THR A 320 -0.95 8.50 1.23
N THR A 321 0.20 8.29 0.56
CA THR A 321 0.80 9.30 -0.32
C THR A 321 -0.15 9.70 -1.45
N HIS A 322 -0.80 8.74 -2.11
CA HIS A 322 -1.75 9.05 -3.19
C HIS A 322 -2.99 9.83 -2.71
N LEU A 323 -3.46 9.61 -1.49
CA LEU A 323 -4.54 10.43 -0.92
C LEU A 323 -4.09 11.90 -0.72
N GLN A 324 -2.82 12.12 -0.35
CA GLN A 324 -2.25 13.47 -0.26
C GLN A 324 -2.07 14.11 -1.65
N GLU A 325 -1.68 13.35 -2.66
CA GLU A 325 -1.61 13.81 -4.07
C GLU A 325 -2.95 14.37 -4.54
N ILE A 326 -4.05 13.68 -4.27
CA ILE A 326 -5.41 14.14 -4.64
C ILE A 326 -5.75 15.51 -4.01
N ALA A 327 -5.40 15.74 -2.75
CA ALA A 327 -5.63 17.04 -2.10
C ALA A 327 -4.80 18.16 -2.73
N ILE A 328 -3.53 17.90 -3.02
CA ILE A 328 -2.61 18.88 -3.58
C ILE A 328 -2.97 19.24 -5.02
N ASP A 329 -3.44 18.26 -5.81
CA ASP A 329 -3.97 18.49 -7.15
C ASP A 329 -5.20 19.41 -7.17
N ARG A 330 -5.92 19.50 -6.03
CA ARG A 330 -7.02 20.46 -5.82
C ARG A 330 -6.59 21.78 -5.18
N SER A 331 -5.28 22.00 -5.03
CA SER A 331 -4.70 23.18 -4.37
C SER A 331 -5.14 23.37 -2.92
N ILE A 332 -5.52 22.28 -2.23
CA ILE A 332 -5.87 22.31 -0.80
C ILE A 332 -4.59 22.04 0.01
N PRO A 333 -4.24 22.90 0.99
CA PRO A 333 -3.14 22.64 1.90
C PRO A 333 -3.30 21.26 2.58
N SER A 334 -2.30 20.39 2.50
CA SER A 334 -2.44 19.00 2.96
C SER A 334 -1.25 18.51 3.79
N TYR A 335 -1.55 18.02 4.99
CA TYR A 335 -0.58 17.57 5.98
C TYR A 335 -0.64 16.05 6.16
N HIS A 336 0.39 15.33 5.67
CA HIS A 336 0.54 13.89 5.91
C HIS A 336 1.26 13.65 7.24
N ILE A 337 0.56 13.04 8.21
CA ILE A 337 1.09 12.66 9.53
C ILE A 337 0.84 11.18 9.83
N ASP A 338 1.68 10.56 10.66
CA ASP A 338 1.56 9.16 11.08
C ASP A 338 0.89 8.99 12.46
N SER A 339 0.89 10.02 13.30
CA SER A 339 0.22 10.03 14.61
C SER A 339 -0.18 11.44 15.06
N ALA A 340 -0.99 11.51 16.13
CA ALA A 340 -1.36 12.77 16.78
C ALA A 340 -0.16 13.49 17.45
N ASP A 341 0.94 12.78 17.73
CA ASP A 341 2.14 13.35 18.35
C ASP A 341 2.86 14.34 17.42
N ARG A 342 2.58 14.26 16.12
CA ARG A 342 3.06 15.22 15.11
C ARG A 342 2.48 16.62 15.26
N ILE A 343 1.40 16.77 16.05
CA ILE A 343 0.76 18.05 16.27
C ILE A 343 1.27 18.65 17.58
N LEU A 344 2.18 19.62 17.44
CA LEU A 344 3.01 20.19 18.51
C LEU A 344 2.53 21.62 18.84
N GLY A 345 1.32 21.77 19.36
CA GLY A 345 0.71 23.09 19.52
C GLY A 345 0.16 23.61 18.19
N ASN A 346 0.43 24.86 17.85
CA ASN A 346 0.12 25.38 16.51
C ASN A 346 1.24 25.13 15.49
N GLN A 347 2.01 24.06 15.71
CA GLN A 347 2.98 23.50 14.78
C GLN A 347 2.54 22.10 14.40
N ILE A 348 2.83 21.70 13.16
CA ILE A 348 2.65 20.32 12.71
C ILE A 348 3.92 19.85 12.01
N GLU A 349 4.47 18.73 12.47
CA GLU A 349 5.53 18.02 11.77
C GLU A 349 4.90 17.06 10.76
N HIS A 350 5.03 17.33 9.47
CA HIS A 350 4.38 16.54 8.44
C HIS A 350 5.35 16.18 7.32
N LYS A 351 4.93 15.23 6.49
CA LYS A 351 5.63 14.88 5.25
C LYS A 351 5.01 15.64 4.08
N PRO A 352 5.69 16.61 3.46
CA PRO A 352 5.27 17.12 2.15
C PRO A 352 5.49 16.06 1.07
N LEU A 353 4.76 16.17 -0.04
CA LEU A 353 4.93 15.22 -1.14
C LEU A 353 6.38 15.19 -1.62
N HIS A 354 6.92 13.98 -1.71
CA HIS A 354 8.26 13.67 -2.20
C HIS A 354 9.40 14.40 -1.47
N GLN A 355 9.15 14.86 -0.24
CA GLN A 355 10.13 15.57 0.60
C GLN A 355 10.28 14.89 1.95
N ASP A 356 11.33 15.27 2.68
CA ASP A 356 11.54 14.87 4.06
C ASP A 356 10.58 15.59 5.01
N LEU A 357 10.52 15.14 6.26
CA LEU A 357 9.66 15.76 7.26
C LEU A 357 10.04 17.22 7.47
N GLU A 358 9.03 18.08 7.55
CA GLU A 358 9.18 19.49 7.88
C GLU A 358 8.19 19.90 8.98
N ILE A 359 8.53 20.97 9.69
CA ILE A 359 7.65 21.59 10.68
C ILE A 359 6.99 22.81 10.04
N LYS A 360 5.66 22.81 10.02
CA LYS A 360 4.85 23.95 9.60
C LYS A 360 4.31 24.70 10.81
N GLU A 361 4.72 25.95 10.95
CA GLU A 361 4.15 26.92 11.89
C GLU A 361 2.77 27.41 11.45
N ASN A 362 1.91 27.73 12.42
CA ASN A 362 0.57 28.28 12.22
C ASN A 362 -0.26 27.49 11.22
N TRP A 363 -0.15 26.16 11.27
CA TRP A 363 -0.78 25.27 10.32
C TRP A 363 -2.31 25.23 10.48
N LEU A 364 -2.81 25.50 11.70
CA LEU A 364 -4.24 25.58 12.00
C LEU A 364 -4.65 27.06 12.14
N PRO A 365 -5.26 27.68 11.10
CA PRO A 365 -5.62 29.09 11.13
C PRO A 365 -6.69 29.42 12.18
N GLY A 366 -6.69 30.69 12.64
CA GLY A 366 -7.73 31.27 13.48
C GLY A 366 -9.07 31.43 12.76
N GLY A 367 -10.15 31.68 13.49
CA GLY A 367 -11.52 31.79 12.92
C GLY A 367 -12.16 30.44 12.58
N LYS A 368 -13.37 30.47 12.01
CA LYS A 368 -14.08 29.24 11.60
C LYS A 368 -13.27 28.51 10.54
N ILE A 369 -13.11 27.21 10.71
CA ILE A 369 -12.31 26.37 9.82
C ILE A 369 -13.00 25.04 9.57
N VAL A 370 -12.89 24.55 8.33
CA VAL A 370 -13.30 23.22 7.88
C VAL A 370 -12.05 22.42 7.55
N VAL A 371 -11.80 21.39 8.36
CA VAL A 371 -10.67 20.47 8.21
C VAL A 371 -11.17 19.16 7.61
N GLY A 372 -10.70 18.84 6.42
CA GLY A 372 -10.88 17.52 5.84
C GLY A 372 -9.92 16.53 6.46
N VAL A 373 -10.40 15.34 6.82
CA VAL A 373 -9.59 14.27 7.42
C VAL A 373 -9.80 12.99 6.61
N THR A 374 -8.71 12.30 6.31
CA THR A 374 -8.75 10.95 5.74
C THR A 374 -7.59 10.12 6.28
N SER A 375 -7.58 8.83 6.00
CA SER A 375 -6.47 7.96 6.38
C SER A 375 -6.24 6.83 5.40
N GLY A 376 -4.99 6.38 5.34
CA GLY A 376 -4.59 5.26 4.50
C GLY A 376 -5.18 3.92 4.95
N ALA A 377 -5.17 2.95 4.04
CA ALA A 377 -5.68 1.59 4.26
C ALA A 377 -5.03 0.81 5.42
N SER A 378 -3.90 1.30 5.94
CA SER A 378 -3.16 0.71 7.06
C SER A 378 -3.31 1.49 8.37
N THR A 379 -4.20 2.49 8.46
CA THR A 379 -4.33 3.35 9.64
C THR A 379 -5.52 2.92 10.51
N PRO A 380 -5.34 2.61 11.81
CA PRO A 380 -6.46 2.31 12.70
C PRO A 380 -7.39 3.50 12.95
N ASP A 381 -8.68 3.25 13.17
CA ASP A 381 -9.67 4.27 13.55
C ASP A 381 -9.24 5.04 14.80
N ARG A 382 -8.65 4.36 15.78
CA ARG A 382 -8.11 4.98 17.00
C ARG A 382 -7.06 6.06 16.72
N VAL A 383 -6.19 5.88 15.74
CA VAL A 383 -5.17 6.89 15.38
C VAL A 383 -5.85 8.10 14.74
N VAL A 384 -6.85 7.87 13.90
CA VAL A 384 -7.66 8.95 13.30
C VAL A 384 -8.38 9.75 14.38
N ALA A 385 -8.98 9.07 15.35
CA ALA A 385 -9.66 9.69 16.49
C ALA A 385 -8.73 10.58 17.30
N GLN A 386 -7.54 10.08 17.66
CA GLN A 386 -6.54 10.82 18.43
C GLN A 386 -6.10 12.10 17.70
N VAL A 387 -5.91 12.04 16.38
CA VAL A 387 -5.60 13.23 15.57
C VAL A 387 -6.74 14.24 15.62
N ILE A 388 -7.98 13.79 15.43
CA ILE A 388 -9.17 14.66 15.48
C ILE A 388 -9.28 15.31 16.86
N GLU A 389 -9.17 14.54 17.95
CA GLU A 389 -9.20 15.05 19.32
C GLU A 389 -8.14 16.11 19.54
N LYS A 390 -6.90 15.86 19.10
CA LYS A 390 -5.80 16.81 19.21
C LYS A 390 -6.07 18.13 18.50
N ILE A 391 -6.67 18.09 17.29
CA ILE A 391 -7.07 19.28 16.54
C ILE A 391 -8.10 20.10 17.33
N LEU A 392 -9.10 19.44 17.90
CA LEU A 392 -10.17 20.08 18.67
C LEU A 392 -9.68 20.65 20.00
N GLU A 393 -8.76 19.96 20.68
CA GLU A 393 -8.11 20.42 21.90
C GLU A 393 -7.30 21.70 21.66
N LEU A 394 -6.49 21.73 20.60
CA LEU A 394 -5.68 22.89 20.24
C LEU A 394 -6.53 24.13 20.00
N ARG A 395 -7.67 23.95 19.34
CA ARG A 395 -8.61 25.05 19.14
C ARG A 395 -9.21 25.53 20.46
N SER A 396 -9.64 24.60 21.31
CA SER A 396 -10.26 24.93 22.59
C SER A 396 -9.29 25.68 23.52
N ALA A 397 -8.01 25.28 23.53
CA ALA A 397 -6.96 25.95 24.28
C ALA A 397 -6.72 27.39 23.78
N ALA A 398 -6.68 27.60 22.45
CA ALA A 398 -6.51 28.93 21.87
C ALA A 398 -7.64 29.89 22.28
N VAL A 399 -8.90 29.45 22.24
CA VAL A 399 -10.06 30.27 22.63
C VAL A 399 -10.00 30.70 24.10
N GLN A 400 -9.52 29.83 25.00
CA GLN A 400 -9.38 30.17 26.42
C GLN A 400 -8.29 31.23 26.68
N THR A 401 -7.22 31.26 25.88
CA THR A 401 -6.18 32.30 25.98
C THR A 401 -6.70 33.66 25.54
N TYR A 402 -7.52 33.72 24.47
CA TYR A 402 -8.13 34.98 24.01
C TYR A 402 -9.21 35.55 24.93
N THR A 403 -9.84 34.72 25.77
CA THR A 403 -10.90 35.18 26.70
C THR A 403 -10.34 35.71 28.03
N LYS A 404 -9.04 35.54 28.29
CA LYS A 404 -8.35 35.96 29.53
C LYS A 404 -7.51 37.24 29.37
N LEU A 405 -7.50 37.84 28.19
CA LEU A 405 -6.93 39.17 27.89
C LEU A 405 -8.07 40.17 27.74
#